data_AF-A0A3D4AZ23-F1
#
_entry.id   AF-A0A3D4AZ23-F1
#
_cell.length_a   1.000
_cell.length_b   1.000
_cell.length_c   1.000
_cell.angle_alpha   90.00
_cell.angle_beta   90.00
_cell.angle_gamma   90.00
#
_symmetry.space_group_name_H-M   'P 1'
#
loop_
_entity.id
_entity.type
_entity.pdbx_description
1 polymer ?
#
loop_
_entity_poly.entity_id
_entity_poly.type
_entity_poly.pdbx_seq_one_letter_code
_entity_poly.pdbx_strand_id
1 'polypeptide(L)' 'ALITEDQKKREERLIKTFSENPSVQVLNGKFGPYISIDGKNARIPKDRSPISLTLDECLDLATKSKPGRSQRRSRRHR' A
#
# COMPACT_ATOMS: atom_id res chain seq x y z
N ALA A 1 19.63 12.03 22.14
CA ALA A 1 19.52 11.19 20.93
C ALA A 1 18.63 11.92 19.92
N LEU A 2 19.24 12.58 18.92
CA LEU A 2 18.48 13.25 17.85
C LEU A 2 17.92 12.18 16.91
N ILE A 3 16.70 11.73 17.17
CA ILE A 3 15.90 11.11 16.13
C ILE A 3 15.45 12.27 15.26
N THR A 4 16.17 12.51 14.17
CA THR A 4 15.80 13.50 13.16
C THR A 4 14.36 13.21 12.73
N GLU A 5 13.48 14.21 12.78
CA GLU A 5 12.05 14.09 12.45
C GLU A 5 11.78 13.39 11.10
N ASP A 6 12.76 13.45 10.19
CA ASP A 6 12.76 12.78 8.90
C ASP A 6 12.69 11.25 8.99
N GLN A 7 13.36 10.64 9.97
CA GLN A 7 13.34 9.19 10.18
C GLN A 7 11.98 8.73 10.70
N LYS A 8 11.39 9.47 11.63
CA LYS A 8 10.02 9.21 12.13
C LYS A 8 9.01 9.19 10.99
N LYS A 9 9.08 10.16 10.09
CA LYS A 9 8.20 10.21 8.91
C LYS A 9 8.42 9.08 7.92
N ARG A 10 9.62 8.51 7.84
CA ARG A 10 9.87 7.34 6.98
C ARG A 10 9.30 6.07 7.59
N GLU A 11 9.47 5.88 8.89
CA GLU A 11 8.92 4.71 9.58
C GLU A 11 7.39 4.73 9.63
N GLU A 12 6.78 5.89 9.85
CA GLU A 12 5.31 6.05 9.81
C GLU A 12 4.71 5.76 8.42
N ARG A 13 5.51 5.84 7.36
CA ARG A 13 5.06 5.42 6.03
C ARG A 13 5.05 3.92 5.90
N LEU A 14 5.87 3.17 6.64
CA LEU A 14 5.92 1.72 6.52
C LEU A 14 4.79 1.10 7.34
N ILE A 15 3.76 0.60 6.66
CA ILE A 15 2.63 -0.07 7.32
C ILE A 15 2.97 -1.54 7.55
N LYS A 16 3.48 -2.21 6.51
CA LYS A 16 3.74 -3.65 6.53
C LYS A 16 4.81 -4.03 5.52
N THR A 17 5.66 -4.98 5.89
CA THR A 17 6.62 -5.64 5.02
C THR A 17 6.43 -7.15 5.12
N PHE A 18 6.87 -7.88 4.10
CA PHE A 18 6.77 -9.34 4.07
C PHE A 18 8.18 -9.94 4.05
N SER A 19 8.50 -10.78 5.04
CA SER A 19 9.81 -11.44 5.13
C SER A 19 10.05 -12.44 3.99
N GLU A 20 8.98 -13.03 3.44
CA GLU A 20 9.05 -13.91 2.27
C GLU A 20 9.47 -13.17 1.00
N ASN A 21 9.16 -11.87 0.90
CA ASN A 21 9.45 -11.08 -0.28
C ASN A 21 9.72 -9.63 0.11
N PRO A 22 10.98 -9.25 0.39
CA PRO A 22 11.33 -7.92 0.88
C PRO A 22 11.05 -6.81 -0.14
N SER A 23 10.88 -7.17 -1.41
CA SER A 23 10.42 -6.27 -2.46
C SER A 23 9.00 -5.76 -2.24
N VAL A 24 8.14 -6.51 -1.54
CA VAL A 24 6.74 -6.17 -1.29
C VAL A 24 6.61 -5.37 0.00
N GLN A 25 6.20 -4.11 -0.14
CA GLN A 25 6.03 -3.19 0.98
C GLN A 25 4.69 -2.48 0.89
N VAL A 26 3.97 -2.44 2.00
CA VAL A 26 2.75 -1.66 2.15
C VAL A 26 3.11 -0.34 2.80
N LEU A 27 2.89 0.74 2.07
CA LEU A 27 3.31 2.09 2.43
C LEU A 27 2.11 3.03 2.55
N ASN A 28 2.15 3.96 3.50
CA ASN A 28 1.19 5.05 3.65
C ASN A 28 1.66 6.27 2.86
N GLY A 29 1.02 6.56 1.73
CA GLY A 29 1.32 7.72 0.89
C GLY A 29 0.41 8.93 1.14
N LYS A 30 0.71 10.06 0.48
CA LYS A 30 -0.10 11.29 0.54
C LYS A 30 -1.58 11.06 0.18
N PHE A 31 -1.86 10.11 -0.72
CA PHE A 31 -3.20 9.78 -1.20
C PHE A 31 -3.83 8.55 -0.54
N GLY A 32 -3.18 8.03 0.51
CA GLY A 32 -3.56 6.81 1.22
C GLY A 32 -2.57 5.66 1.00
N PRO A 33 -2.89 4.49 1.59
CA PRO A 33 -2.02 3.33 1.55
C PRO A 33 -1.93 2.71 0.15
N TYR A 34 -0.72 2.27 -0.21
CA TYR A 34 -0.41 1.62 -1.48
C TYR A 34 0.60 0.50 -1.26
N ILE A 35 0.70 -0.41 -2.21
CA ILE A 35 1.68 -1.49 -2.23
C ILE A 35 2.77 -1.11 -3.23
N SER A 36 4.03 -1.26 -2.83
CA SER A 36 5.22 -1.12 -3.66
C SER A 36 5.85 -2.50 -3.83
N ILE A 37 6.04 -2.95 -5.07
CA ILE A 37 6.66 -4.24 -5.42
C ILE A 37 7.63 -4.04 -6.58
N ASP A 38 8.94 -4.14 -6.36
CA ASP A 38 9.97 -4.07 -7.42
C ASP A 38 9.75 -2.93 -8.44
N GLY A 39 9.44 -1.72 -7.95
CA GLY A 39 9.19 -0.54 -8.79
C GLY A 39 7.79 -0.45 -9.40
N LYS A 40 6.89 -1.40 -9.13
CA LYS A 40 5.47 -1.33 -9.44
C LYS A 40 4.68 -0.87 -8.21
N ASN A 41 3.72 0.03 -8.43
CA ASN A 41 2.86 0.54 -7.38
C ASN A 41 1.41 0.10 -7.61
N ALA A 42 0.84 -0.59 -6.64
CA ALA A 42 -0.55 -1.02 -6.64
C ALA A 42 -1.34 -0.20 -5.62
N ARG A 43 -2.55 0.21 -5.98
CA ARG A 43 -3.41 0.94 -5.04
C ARG A 43 -4.20 -0.05 -4.19
N ILE A 44 -4.21 0.16 -2.88
CA ILE A 44 -5.04 -0.63 -1.98
C ILE A 44 -6.48 -0.09 -2.04
N PRO A 45 -7.48 -0.94 -2.33
CA PRO A 45 -8.88 -0.51 -2.30
C PRO A 45 -9.29 -0.17 -0.87
N LYS A 46 -10.14 0.86 -0.71
CA LYS A 46 -10.62 1.31 0.61
C LYS A 46 -11.45 0.25 1.36
N ASP A 47 -11.95 -0.76 0.65
CA ASP A 47 -12.67 -1.90 1.22
C ASP A 47 -11.73 -2.90 1.94
N ARG A 48 -10.40 -2.78 1.73
CA ARG A 48 -9.40 -3.68 2.32
C ARG A 48 -8.49 -2.91 3.27
N SER A 49 -8.17 -3.54 4.39
CA SER A 49 -7.23 -2.99 5.37
C SER A 49 -5.80 -3.27 4.95
N PRO A 50 -4.92 -2.25 4.85
CA PRO A 50 -3.52 -2.42 4.44
C PRO A 50 -2.72 -3.31 5.39
N ILE A 51 -3.13 -3.38 6.66
CA ILE A 51 -2.48 -4.19 7.69
C ILE A 51 -2.87 -5.67 7.56
N SER A 52 -4.11 -5.94 7.11
CA SER A 52 -4.65 -7.30 6.96
C SER A 52 -4.28 -7.96 5.62
N LEU A 53 -3.74 -7.21 4.65
CA LEU A 53 -3.31 -7.77 3.37
C LEU A 53 -2.21 -8.82 3.57
N THR A 54 -2.34 -9.92 2.85
CA THR A 54 -1.30 -10.97 2.75
C THR A 54 -0.38 -10.70 1.56
N LEU A 55 0.73 -11.44 1.48
CA LEU A 55 1.66 -11.37 0.36
C LEU A 55 0.93 -11.65 -0.97
N ASP A 56 0.13 -12.72 -0.99
CA ASP A 56 -0.62 -13.16 -2.17
C ASP A 56 -1.62 -12.09 -2.63
N GLU A 57 -2.38 -11.50 -1.69
CA GLU A 57 -3.28 -10.39 -2.01
C GLU A 57 -2.53 -9.15 -2.53
N CYS A 58 -1.33 -8.88 -2.03
CA CYS A 58 -0.51 -7.77 -2.52
C CYS A 58 -0.08 -8.00 -3.97
N LEU A 59 0.36 -9.21 -4.31
CA LEU A 59 0.75 -9.61 -5.66
C LEU A 59 -0.46 -9.60 -6.62
N ASP A 60 -1.60 -10.11 -6.18
CA ASP A 60 -2.86 -10.07 -6.93
C ASP A 60 -3.32 -8.63 -7.19
N LEU A 61 -3.23 -7.74 -6.19
CA LEU A 61 -3.55 -6.32 -6.37
C LEU A 61 -2.57 -5.62 -7.30
N ALA A 62 -1.29 -6.00 -7.29
CA ALA A 62 -0.28 -5.45 -8.20
C ALA A 62 -0.47 -5.90 -9.64
N THR A 63 -0.85 -7.16 -9.87
CA THR A 63 -1.19 -7.66 -11.21
C THR A 63 -2.49 -7.07 -11.74
N LYS A 64 -3.49 -6.85 -10.87
CA LYS A 64 -4.78 -6.23 -11.23
C LYS A 64 -4.73 -4.71 -11.38
N SER A 65 -3.82 -4.03 -10.69
CA SER A 65 -3.63 -2.58 -10.81
C SER A 65 -3.04 -2.20 -12.17
N LYS A 66 -3.89 -2.06 -13.19
CA LYS A 66 -3.53 -1.31 -14.40
C LYS A 66 -3.40 0.19 -14.06
N PRO A 67 -2.41 0.91 -14.62
CA PRO A 67 -2.33 2.36 -14.46
C PRO A 67 -3.62 2.98 -15.01
N GLY A 68 -4.43 3.59 -14.14
CA GLY A 68 -5.57 4.42 -14.57
C GLY A 68 -6.99 3.92 -14.26
N ARG A 69 -7.20 2.75 -13.65
CA ARG A 69 -8.55 2.37 -13.16
C ARG A 69 -8.61 2.35 -11.65
N SER A 70 -8.72 3.56 -11.07
CA SER A 70 -9.41 3.72 -9.79
C SER A 70 -10.79 3.08 -9.97
N GLN A 71 -11.02 1.88 -9.43
CA GLN A 71 -12.38 1.38 -9.21
C GLN A 71 -13.04 2.39 -8.26
N ARG A 72 -13.65 3.43 -8.86
CA ARG A 72 -14.73 4.20 -8.25
C ARG A 72 -15.84 3.17 -8.07
N ARG A 73 -15.79 2.39 -7.00
CA ARG A 73 -17.03 1.89 -6.42
C ARG A 73 -17.75 3.13 -5.94
N SER A 74 -18.68 3.55 -6.78
CA SER A 74 -19.80 4.39 -6.43
C SER A 74 -20.33 3.93 -5.07
N ARG A 75 -19.93 4.62 -4.00
CA ARG A 75 -20.82 4.77 -2.86
C ARG A 75 -21.94 5.69 -3.32
N ARG A 76 -22.88 5.10 -4.07
CA ARG A 76 -24.25 5.56 -4.15
C ARG A 76 -24.86 5.16 -2.81
N HIS A 77 -24.55 5.92 -1.75
CA HIS A 77 -25.39 5.90 -0.57
C HIS A 77 -26.43 7.00 -0.77
N ARG A 78 -27.67 6.53 -0.72
CA ARG A 78 -28.94 7.22 -0.91
C ARG A 78 -29.03 8.50 -0.08
#